data_AF-A0A2G5XE74-F1
#
_entry.id   AF-A0A2G5XE74-F1
#
_cell.length_a   1.000
_cell.length_b   1.000
_cell.length_c   1.000
_cell.angle_alpha   90.00
_cell.angle_beta   90.00
_cell.angle_gamma   90.00
#
_symmetry.space_group_name_H-M   'P 1'
#
loop_
_entity.id
_entity.type
_entity.pdbx_description
1 polymer ?
#
loop_
_entity_poly.entity_id
_entity_poly.type
_entity_poly.pdbx_seq_one_letter_code
_entity_poly.pdbx_strand_id
1 'polypeptide(L)'
;MKFKKTWAAIPLSVSLLFPTGAILTSAAEHEHGGKASEAVSNKAVDLRATLDSILSEHAYLAVITMQKGLDGAADFEAAAGQLGENTDELSKAVGSVYGDKAGEQFKEIWSSHIGYFVNYVTATAEKDEEGRKKALKDLDGYRVTQADFLAVATENRLKASDLEEGLKMHVDQLIWAFDNYGAADYDKAYESLKESMHHMFGTGKGLSWAITDQFPEKFDNLSVDTKAADLRESLNNEFSTHAALAILAMQKGIDGAKDFDAAAAILNTNTEDLTKSVESVYGAEGAKQFNEIWSSHIGYFVDYVQATAKEDKAGQDKAMADLDAYRVTQAAFLDTATEGRLKAADLEEGLKMHVDQLLMTFDSYVDEDYEATYDNIHEAYSHMFGVGTALSGAIVDQFPDQFASAMPADMPKTGMGGMSQETDYTVLWVTLSMIFIAGTSLVLIRRKTAAQQ
;
A
#
# COMPACT_ATOMS: atom_id res chain seq x y z
N MET A 1 3.16 -40.75 5.72
CA MET A 1 2.96 -41.54 4.48
C MET A 1 3.84 -40.93 3.39
N LYS A 2 4.72 -41.69 2.74
CA LYS A 2 5.69 -41.14 1.75
C LYS A 2 4.97 -40.84 0.42
N PHE A 3 4.73 -39.58 0.11
CA PHE A 3 4.19 -39.18 -1.19
C PHE A 3 5.31 -39.09 -2.23
N LYS A 4 5.13 -39.82 -3.34
CA LYS A 4 6.06 -39.84 -4.49
C LYS A 4 5.82 -38.60 -5.35
N LYS A 5 6.92 -37.90 -5.69
CA LYS A 5 6.95 -36.81 -6.67
C LYS A 5 6.82 -37.38 -8.10
N THR A 6 5.76 -37.01 -8.81
CA THR A 6 5.70 -37.09 -10.28
C THR A 6 5.08 -35.79 -10.77
N TRP A 7 5.93 -34.88 -11.23
CA TRP A 7 5.52 -33.68 -11.96
C TRP A 7 5.40 -34.07 -13.44
N ALA A 8 4.18 -34.07 -13.96
CA ALA A 8 3.93 -34.14 -15.39
C ALA A 8 3.79 -32.70 -15.91
N ALA A 9 4.67 -32.31 -16.82
CA ALA A 9 4.59 -31.05 -17.54
C ALA A 9 3.29 -31.03 -18.38
N ILE A 10 2.41 -30.07 -18.13
CA ILE A 10 1.27 -29.78 -18.99
C ILE A 10 1.49 -28.37 -19.56
N PRO A 11 1.76 -28.24 -20.87
CA PRO A 11 1.81 -26.94 -21.52
C PRO A 11 0.38 -26.55 -21.88
N LEU A 12 -0.21 -25.62 -21.13
CA LEU A 12 -1.47 -24.99 -21.52
C LEU A 12 -1.30 -23.47 -21.40
N SER A 13 -1.09 -22.88 -22.57
CA SER A 13 -1.21 -21.45 -22.85
C SER A 13 -2.62 -20.97 -22.49
N VAL A 14 -2.78 -20.48 -21.26
CA VAL A 14 -3.91 -19.63 -20.88
C VAL A 14 -3.48 -18.19 -21.12
N SER A 15 -4.15 -17.55 -22.07
CA SER A 15 -4.05 -16.12 -22.32
C SER A 15 -4.36 -15.38 -21.02
N LEU A 16 -3.37 -14.64 -20.48
CA LEU A 16 -3.54 -13.72 -19.36
C LEU A 16 -4.44 -12.56 -19.80
N LEU A 17 -5.75 -12.77 -19.75
CA LEU A 17 -6.74 -11.69 -19.75
C LEU A 17 -7.30 -11.65 -18.34
N PHE A 18 -6.60 -10.91 -17.48
CA PHE A 18 -7.07 -10.56 -16.15
C PHE A 18 -8.35 -9.71 -16.26
N PRO A 19 -9.41 -10.06 -15.53
CA PRO A 19 -10.54 -9.15 -15.27
C PRO A 19 -10.19 -8.09 -14.23
N THR A 20 -9.07 -8.19 -13.50
CA THR A 20 -8.60 -7.13 -12.57
C THR A 20 -8.11 -5.88 -13.29
N GLY A 21 -7.90 -5.99 -14.61
CA GLY A 21 -7.93 -4.84 -15.50
C GLY A 21 -9.15 -3.99 -15.20
N ALA A 22 -10.37 -4.50 -15.27
CA ALA A 22 -11.58 -3.70 -15.09
C ALA A 22 -11.73 -2.97 -13.74
N ILE A 23 -11.05 -3.37 -12.65
CA ILE A 23 -11.14 -2.66 -11.34
C ILE A 23 -10.05 -1.59 -11.25
N LEU A 24 -8.80 -1.92 -11.57
CA LEU A 24 -7.69 -0.94 -11.66
C LEU A 24 -7.82 0.00 -12.86
N THR A 25 -8.49 -0.46 -13.90
CA THR A 25 -8.85 0.30 -15.08
C THR A 25 -10.18 0.99 -14.88
N SER A 26 -11.18 0.57 -14.09
CA SER A 26 -12.38 1.44 -13.90
C SER A 26 -12.03 2.77 -13.25
N ALA A 27 -11.07 2.81 -12.31
CA ALA A 27 -10.53 4.06 -11.76
C ALA A 27 -9.69 4.87 -12.78
N ALA A 28 -9.24 4.26 -13.88
CA ALA A 28 -8.44 4.88 -14.95
C ALA A 28 -9.13 4.94 -16.34
N GLU A 29 -10.34 4.37 -16.49
CA GLU A 29 -11.13 4.16 -17.71
C GLU A 29 -12.50 4.83 -17.60
N HIS A 30 -12.82 5.48 -16.48
CA HIS A 30 -13.70 6.64 -16.58
C HIS A 30 -13.01 7.62 -17.53
N GLU A 31 -13.57 7.70 -18.73
CA GLU A 31 -13.04 8.44 -19.87
C GLU A 31 -12.53 9.81 -19.42
N HIS A 32 -11.26 10.09 -19.76
CA HIS A 32 -10.63 11.38 -20.07
C HIS A 32 -9.29 11.57 -19.36
N GLY A 33 -8.21 11.82 -20.12
CA GLY A 33 -7.13 12.67 -19.61
C GLY A 33 -5.67 12.29 -19.84
N GLY A 34 -5.29 11.02 -20.03
CA GLY A 34 -3.90 10.68 -20.36
C GLY A 34 -3.57 9.20 -20.14
N LYS A 35 -3.12 8.50 -21.18
CA LYS A 35 -2.55 7.16 -20.98
C LYS A 35 -1.36 7.29 -20.03
N ALA A 36 -1.38 6.58 -18.91
CA ALA A 36 -0.21 6.45 -18.05
C ALA A 36 0.99 6.03 -18.93
N SER A 37 2.15 6.64 -18.69
CA SER A 37 3.37 6.33 -19.44
C SER A 37 3.62 4.82 -19.42
N GLU A 38 3.99 4.23 -20.57
CA GLU A 38 4.34 2.80 -20.65
C GLU A 38 5.47 2.42 -19.66
N ALA A 39 6.23 3.41 -19.18
CA ALA A 39 7.26 3.21 -18.16
C ALA A 39 6.69 2.91 -16.76
N VAL A 40 5.51 3.46 -16.41
CA VAL A 40 4.87 3.27 -15.10
C VAL A 40 3.69 2.30 -15.15
N SER A 41 3.07 2.11 -16.31
CA SER A 41 1.96 1.15 -16.50
C SER A 41 2.20 0.32 -17.74
N ASN A 42 2.51 -0.95 -17.49
CA ASN A 42 2.65 -2.03 -18.45
C ASN A 42 2.46 -3.35 -17.71
N LYS A 43 2.31 -4.46 -18.44
CA LYS A 43 2.00 -5.77 -17.82
C LYS A 43 2.93 -6.18 -16.67
N ALA A 44 4.22 -5.87 -16.76
CA ALA A 44 5.19 -6.23 -15.71
C ALA A 44 5.01 -5.33 -14.47
N VAL A 45 4.95 -4.01 -14.67
CA VAL A 45 4.80 -3.06 -13.56
C VAL A 45 3.41 -3.16 -12.91
N ASP A 46 2.38 -3.43 -13.69
CA ASP A 46 1.02 -3.66 -13.19
C ASP A 46 0.91 -4.95 -12.37
N LEU A 47 1.65 -6.01 -12.75
CA LEU A 47 1.77 -7.23 -11.92
C LEU A 47 2.41 -6.90 -10.58
N ARG A 48 3.53 -6.17 -10.57
CA ARG A 48 4.20 -5.73 -9.33
C ARG A 48 3.23 -4.95 -8.45
N ALA A 49 2.61 -3.90 -8.98
CA ALA A 49 1.66 -3.07 -8.25
C ALA A 49 0.46 -3.86 -7.70
N THR A 50 -0.04 -4.86 -8.44
CA THR A 50 -1.14 -5.72 -7.96
C THR A 50 -0.70 -6.58 -6.77
N LEU A 51 0.48 -7.20 -6.86
CA LEU A 51 1.01 -8.00 -5.75
C LEU A 51 1.32 -7.12 -4.54
N ASP A 52 1.91 -5.95 -4.77
CA ASP A 52 2.18 -4.97 -3.73
C ASP A 52 0.91 -4.57 -2.97
N SER A 53 -0.18 -4.26 -3.69
CA SER A 53 -1.47 -3.88 -3.10
C SER A 53 -2.02 -4.97 -2.18
N ILE A 54 -2.15 -6.19 -2.68
CA ILE A 54 -2.74 -7.30 -1.92
C ILE A 54 -1.87 -7.64 -0.71
N LEU A 55 -0.55 -7.69 -0.89
CA LEU A 55 0.38 -8.09 0.17
C LEU A 55 0.54 -7.00 1.25
N SER A 56 0.58 -5.73 0.89
CA SER A 56 0.69 -4.63 1.87
C SER A 56 -0.61 -4.43 2.65
N GLU A 57 -1.76 -4.58 2.00
CA GLU A 57 -3.07 -4.61 2.68
C GLU A 57 -3.17 -5.81 3.63
N HIS A 58 -2.65 -6.99 3.26
CA HIS A 58 -2.60 -8.16 4.15
C HIS A 58 -1.91 -7.83 5.46
N ALA A 59 -0.77 -7.13 5.42
CA ALA A 59 -0.03 -6.74 6.61
C ALA A 59 -0.86 -5.82 7.51
N TYR A 60 -1.55 -4.84 6.92
CA TYR A 60 -2.47 -3.96 7.64
C TYR A 60 -3.61 -4.75 8.30
N LEU A 61 -4.36 -5.52 7.51
CA LEU A 61 -5.49 -6.31 7.99
C LEU A 61 -5.09 -7.33 9.06
N ALA A 62 -3.91 -7.96 8.94
CA ALA A 62 -3.41 -8.89 9.93
C ALA A 62 -3.18 -8.21 11.29
N VAL A 63 -2.46 -7.08 11.33
CA VAL A 63 -2.23 -6.35 12.59
C VAL A 63 -3.54 -5.85 13.17
N ILE A 64 -4.41 -5.24 12.37
CA ILE A 64 -5.70 -4.72 12.84
C ILE A 64 -6.56 -5.85 13.40
N THR A 65 -6.69 -6.97 12.69
CA THR A 65 -7.45 -8.13 13.17
C THR A 65 -6.90 -8.67 14.49
N MET A 66 -5.57 -8.74 14.63
CA MET A 66 -4.95 -9.15 15.90
C MET A 66 -5.27 -8.17 17.05
N GLN A 67 -5.22 -6.86 16.81
CA GLN A 67 -5.61 -5.84 17.79
C GLN A 67 -7.08 -5.98 18.19
N LYS A 68 -8.00 -6.07 17.20
CA LYS A 68 -9.43 -6.25 17.44
C LYS A 68 -9.71 -7.53 18.23
N GLY A 69 -8.98 -8.62 17.95
CA GLY A 69 -9.07 -9.88 18.68
C GLY A 69 -8.60 -9.76 20.13
N LEU A 70 -7.55 -8.99 20.41
CA LEU A 70 -7.08 -8.73 21.79
C LEU A 70 -8.06 -7.86 22.58
N ASP A 71 -8.62 -6.84 21.93
CA ASP A 71 -9.56 -5.91 22.55
C ASP A 71 -10.97 -6.50 22.72
N GLY A 72 -11.28 -7.61 22.02
CA GLY A 72 -12.63 -8.16 21.94
C GLY A 72 -13.59 -7.20 21.23
N ALA A 73 -13.09 -6.49 20.21
CA ALA A 73 -13.84 -5.46 19.51
C ALA A 73 -14.99 -6.05 18.68
N ALA A 74 -16.08 -5.30 18.55
CA ALA A 74 -17.31 -5.76 17.89
C ALA A 74 -17.12 -6.00 16.37
N ASP A 75 -16.13 -5.35 15.77
CA ASP A 75 -15.78 -5.42 14.36
C ASP A 75 -14.73 -6.51 14.03
N PHE A 76 -14.33 -7.33 15.01
CA PHE A 76 -13.33 -8.39 14.82
C PHE A 76 -13.67 -9.36 13.67
N GLU A 77 -14.91 -9.83 13.61
CA GLU A 77 -15.32 -10.81 12.58
C GLU A 77 -15.30 -10.20 11.17
N ALA A 78 -15.65 -8.92 11.02
CA ALA A 78 -15.57 -8.22 9.74
C ALA A 78 -14.11 -8.02 9.30
N ALA A 79 -13.22 -7.64 10.24
CA ALA A 79 -11.78 -7.55 9.99
C ALA A 79 -11.18 -8.89 9.53
N ALA A 80 -11.53 -9.97 10.24
CA ALA A 80 -11.09 -11.32 9.92
C ALA A 80 -11.67 -11.81 8.58
N GLY A 81 -12.91 -11.44 8.27
CA GLY A 81 -13.56 -11.67 6.98
C GLY A 81 -12.75 -11.05 5.84
N GLN A 82 -12.46 -9.75 5.93
CA GLN A 82 -11.67 -9.03 4.92
C GLN A 82 -10.26 -9.59 4.75
N LEU A 83 -9.60 -10.00 5.83
CA LEU A 83 -8.31 -10.69 5.76
C LEU A 83 -8.41 -12.03 5.01
N GLY A 84 -9.53 -12.72 5.14
CA GLY A 84 -9.87 -13.92 4.37
C GLY A 84 -10.10 -13.62 2.89
N GLU A 85 -10.81 -12.53 2.56
CA GLU A 85 -11.02 -12.11 1.18
C GLU A 85 -9.72 -11.72 0.49
N ASN A 86 -8.86 -10.95 1.17
CA ASN A 86 -7.51 -10.63 0.71
C ASN A 86 -6.66 -11.90 0.45
N THR A 87 -6.80 -12.93 1.29
CA THR A 87 -6.18 -14.25 1.06
C THR A 87 -6.70 -14.92 -0.22
N ASP A 88 -7.99 -14.80 -0.49
CA ASP A 88 -8.62 -15.34 -1.69
C ASP A 88 -8.18 -14.61 -2.95
N GLU A 89 -8.00 -13.30 -2.88
CA GLU A 89 -7.43 -12.49 -3.96
C GLU A 89 -5.99 -12.87 -4.27
N LEU A 90 -5.15 -13.02 -3.24
CA LEU A 90 -3.77 -13.46 -3.42
C LEU A 90 -3.69 -14.86 -4.02
N SER A 91 -4.54 -15.78 -3.57
CA SER A 91 -4.66 -17.12 -4.14
C SER A 91 -5.08 -17.09 -5.61
N LYS A 92 -6.05 -16.26 -5.98
CA LYS A 92 -6.46 -16.06 -7.39
C LYS A 92 -5.32 -15.47 -8.22
N ALA A 93 -4.57 -14.52 -7.68
CA ALA A 93 -3.41 -13.93 -8.36
C ALA A 93 -2.33 -15.00 -8.63
N VAL A 94 -1.99 -15.83 -7.65
CA VAL A 94 -1.06 -16.96 -7.83
C VAL A 94 -1.61 -17.99 -8.82
N GLY A 95 -2.89 -18.35 -8.70
CA GLY A 95 -3.57 -19.29 -9.59
C GLY A 95 -3.62 -18.83 -11.05
N SER A 96 -3.72 -17.53 -11.30
CA SER A 96 -3.70 -16.97 -12.66
C SER A 96 -2.37 -17.21 -13.40
N VAL A 97 -1.26 -17.34 -12.66
CA VAL A 97 0.07 -17.56 -13.22
C VAL A 97 0.42 -19.05 -13.29
N TYR A 98 0.17 -19.77 -12.19
CA TYR A 98 0.61 -21.16 -12.00
C TYR A 98 -0.50 -22.22 -12.11
N GLY A 99 -1.74 -21.78 -12.35
CA GLY A 99 -2.94 -22.61 -12.48
C GLY A 99 -3.71 -22.79 -11.15
N ASP A 100 -5.00 -23.07 -11.24
CA ASP A 100 -5.93 -23.14 -10.09
C ASP A 100 -5.43 -24.03 -8.95
N LYS A 101 -4.86 -25.21 -9.27
CA LYS A 101 -4.30 -26.12 -8.27
C LYS A 101 -3.15 -25.52 -7.46
N ALA A 102 -2.32 -24.69 -8.10
CA ALA A 102 -1.25 -23.98 -7.40
C ALA A 102 -1.83 -22.86 -6.52
N GLY A 103 -2.87 -22.17 -6.98
CA GLY A 103 -3.62 -21.19 -6.17
C GLY A 103 -4.26 -21.83 -4.94
N GLU A 104 -4.89 -23.00 -5.07
CA GLU A 104 -5.47 -23.76 -3.95
C GLU A 104 -4.40 -24.22 -2.94
N GLN A 105 -3.27 -24.74 -3.43
CA GLN A 105 -2.15 -25.13 -2.56
C GLN A 105 -1.53 -23.93 -1.84
N PHE A 106 -1.38 -22.80 -2.54
CA PHE A 106 -0.94 -21.56 -1.93
C PHE A 106 -1.90 -21.13 -0.83
N LYS A 107 -3.22 -21.12 -1.09
CA LYS A 107 -4.24 -20.74 -0.11
C LYS A 107 -4.20 -21.63 1.13
N GLU A 108 -4.03 -22.93 0.97
CA GLU A 108 -3.94 -23.87 2.10
C GLU A 108 -2.75 -23.54 3.01
N ILE A 109 -1.56 -23.31 2.43
CA ILE A 109 -0.36 -22.99 3.19
C ILE A 109 -0.48 -21.60 3.82
N TRP A 110 -0.87 -20.58 3.04
CA TRP A 110 -1.05 -19.20 3.49
C TRP A 110 -2.11 -19.08 4.59
N SER A 111 -3.26 -19.73 4.47
CA SER A 111 -4.30 -19.64 5.52
C SER A 111 -3.83 -20.21 6.87
N SER A 112 -2.82 -21.09 6.87
CA SER A 112 -2.30 -21.67 8.12
C SER A 112 -1.62 -20.65 9.02
N HIS A 113 -0.88 -19.65 8.49
CA HIS A 113 -0.21 -18.66 9.34
C HIS A 113 -1.19 -17.72 10.01
N ILE A 114 -2.29 -17.37 9.33
CA ILE A 114 -3.38 -16.59 9.92
C ILE A 114 -3.93 -17.32 11.15
N GLY A 115 -4.20 -18.63 11.04
CA GLY A 115 -4.60 -19.46 12.18
C GLY A 115 -3.57 -19.50 13.31
N TYR A 116 -2.27 -19.48 12.99
CA TYR A 116 -1.21 -19.42 14.02
C TYR A 116 -1.14 -18.05 14.71
N PHE A 117 -1.36 -16.94 14.00
CA PHE A 117 -1.52 -15.63 14.62
C PHE A 117 -2.75 -15.58 15.53
N VAL A 118 -3.90 -16.13 15.11
CA VAL A 118 -5.10 -16.23 15.96
C VAL A 118 -4.81 -17.02 17.25
N ASN A 119 -4.08 -18.14 17.14
CA ASN A 119 -3.65 -18.90 18.32
C ASN A 119 -2.74 -18.08 19.24
N TYR A 120 -1.84 -17.28 18.68
CA TYR A 120 -0.95 -16.41 19.44
C TYR A 120 -1.72 -15.30 20.18
N VAL A 121 -2.68 -14.66 19.51
CA VAL A 121 -3.57 -13.65 20.10
C VAL A 121 -4.37 -14.25 21.25
N THR A 122 -5.01 -15.41 21.00
CA THR A 122 -5.82 -16.13 22.00
C THR A 122 -4.98 -16.49 23.23
N ALA A 123 -3.81 -17.10 23.02
CA ALA A 123 -2.91 -17.47 24.10
C ALA A 123 -2.42 -16.24 24.88
N THR A 124 -2.20 -15.10 24.21
CA THR A 124 -1.84 -13.84 24.87
C THR A 124 -2.97 -13.32 25.76
N ALA A 125 -4.21 -13.30 25.26
CA ALA A 125 -5.39 -12.90 26.03
C ALA A 125 -5.61 -13.80 27.26
N GLU A 126 -5.38 -15.11 27.11
CA GLU A 126 -5.49 -16.10 28.19
C GLU A 126 -4.27 -16.15 29.13
N LYS A 127 -3.21 -15.39 28.83
CA LYS A 127 -1.92 -15.44 29.54
C LYS A 127 -1.27 -16.84 29.54
N ASP A 128 -1.49 -17.59 28.46
CA ASP A 128 -0.91 -18.90 28.21
C ASP A 128 0.44 -18.78 27.47
N GLU A 129 1.53 -18.74 28.24
CA GLU A 129 2.89 -18.68 27.70
C GLU A 129 3.29 -19.93 26.90
N GLU A 130 2.73 -21.11 27.20
CA GLU A 130 3.03 -22.31 26.42
C GLU A 130 2.27 -22.30 25.10
N GLY A 131 1.03 -21.79 25.09
CA GLY A 131 0.25 -21.51 23.89
C GLY A 131 0.96 -20.52 22.96
N ARG A 132 1.48 -19.40 23.49
CA ARG A 132 2.27 -18.42 22.72
C ARG A 132 3.50 -19.06 22.08
N LYS A 133 4.30 -19.81 22.85
CA LYS A 133 5.47 -20.53 22.33
C LYS A 133 5.11 -21.54 21.25
N LYS A 134 3.99 -22.25 21.42
CA LYS A 134 3.49 -23.19 20.41
C LYS A 134 3.15 -22.46 19.11
N ALA A 135 2.41 -21.36 19.19
CA ALA A 135 2.04 -20.57 18.00
C ALA A 135 3.28 -20.02 17.27
N LEU A 136 4.27 -19.50 18.00
CA LEU A 136 5.54 -19.03 17.41
C LEU A 136 6.31 -20.18 16.72
N LYS A 137 6.30 -21.38 17.30
CA LYS A 137 6.92 -22.56 16.67
C LYS A 137 6.18 -22.99 15.41
N ASP A 138 4.85 -22.91 15.41
CA ASP A 138 4.04 -23.24 14.24
C ASP A 138 4.27 -22.20 13.11
N LEU A 139 4.41 -20.90 13.45
CA LEU A 139 4.81 -19.84 12.51
C LEU A 139 6.21 -20.08 11.91
N ASP A 140 7.19 -20.52 12.70
CA ASP A 140 8.51 -20.89 12.16
C ASP A 140 8.44 -22.11 11.22
N GLY A 141 7.58 -23.09 11.52
CA GLY A 141 7.31 -24.21 10.62
C GLY A 141 6.61 -23.79 9.32
N TYR A 142 5.65 -22.87 9.41
CA TYR A 142 4.98 -22.26 8.25
C TYR A 142 5.99 -21.59 7.33
N ARG A 143 6.86 -20.75 7.88
CA ARG A 143 7.87 -20.01 7.15
C ARG A 143 8.73 -20.89 6.25
N VAL A 144 9.22 -22.01 6.78
CA VAL A 144 10.00 -23.00 6.01
C VAL A 144 9.14 -23.63 4.91
N THR A 145 7.90 -24.00 5.22
CA THR A 145 6.99 -24.63 4.26
C THR A 145 6.63 -23.69 3.11
N GLN A 146 6.31 -22.43 3.41
CA GLN A 146 5.97 -21.41 2.43
C GLN A 146 7.19 -21.05 1.56
N ALA A 147 8.38 -20.92 2.17
CA ALA A 147 9.61 -20.67 1.43
C ALA A 147 9.96 -21.81 0.47
N ASP A 148 9.85 -23.07 0.90
CA ASP A 148 10.04 -24.23 0.03
C ASP A 148 9.03 -24.27 -1.12
N PHE A 149 7.76 -23.96 -0.85
CA PHE A 149 6.72 -23.89 -1.88
C PHE A 149 7.04 -22.84 -2.93
N LEU A 150 7.35 -21.60 -2.52
CA LEU A 150 7.68 -20.49 -3.41
C LEU A 150 8.99 -20.73 -4.16
N ALA A 151 10.01 -21.31 -3.52
CA ALA A 151 11.26 -21.66 -4.19
C ALA A 151 11.04 -22.70 -5.28
N VAL A 152 10.21 -23.73 -5.05
CA VAL A 152 9.86 -24.71 -6.08
C VAL A 152 9.04 -24.08 -7.20
N ALA A 153 8.01 -23.29 -6.86
CA ALA A 153 7.14 -22.63 -7.84
C ALA A 153 7.91 -21.66 -8.74
N THR A 154 8.88 -20.95 -8.18
CA THR A 154 9.73 -19.99 -8.91
C THR A 154 10.96 -20.65 -9.56
N GLU A 155 11.05 -21.98 -9.56
CA GLU A 155 12.20 -22.75 -10.07
C GLU A 155 13.55 -22.28 -9.47
N ASN A 156 13.55 -21.93 -8.19
CA ASN A 156 14.67 -21.39 -7.40
C ASN A 156 15.18 -20.01 -7.85
N ARG A 157 14.41 -19.24 -8.62
CA ARG A 157 14.68 -17.81 -8.82
C ARG A 157 14.63 -17.07 -7.50
N LEU A 158 13.66 -17.40 -6.65
CA LEU A 158 13.68 -17.04 -5.23
C LEU A 158 14.24 -18.23 -4.45
N LYS A 159 15.34 -18.03 -3.74
CA LYS A 159 15.96 -19.10 -2.95
C LYS A 159 15.17 -19.32 -1.66
N ALA A 160 15.06 -20.57 -1.24
CA ALA A 160 14.37 -20.91 0.01
C ALA A 160 14.96 -20.18 1.21
N SER A 161 16.28 -20.07 1.35
CA SER A 161 16.96 -19.34 2.45
C SER A 161 16.57 -17.86 2.53
N ASP A 162 16.45 -17.24 1.37
CA ASP A 162 16.21 -15.82 1.18
C ASP A 162 14.75 -15.51 1.50
N LEU A 163 13.84 -16.35 0.99
CA LEU A 163 12.42 -16.35 1.33
C LEU A 163 12.18 -16.59 2.82
N GLU A 164 12.90 -17.54 3.39
CA GLU A 164 12.87 -17.88 4.80
C GLU A 164 13.24 -16.69 5.68
N GLU A 165 14.27 -15.91 5.33
CA GLU A 165 14.66 -14.74 6.10
C GLU A 165 13.63 -13.61 5.99
N GLY A 166 13.14 -13.30 4.79
CA GLY A 166 12.10 -12.28 4.58
C GLY A 166 10.81 -12.61 5.32
N LEU A 167 10.32 -13.85 5.21
CA LEU A 167 9.13 -14.30 5.93
C LEU A 167 9.33 -14.25 7.46
N LYS A 168 10.55 -14.52 7.96
CA LYS A 168 10.85 -14.37 9.39
C LYS A 168 10.70 -12.92 9.81
N MET A 169 11.30 -11.99 9.07
CA MET A 169 11.24 -10.57 9.36
C MET A 169 9.79 -10.07 9.36
N HIS A 170 8.98 -10.48 8.39
CA HIS A 170 7.57 -10.09 8.35
C HIS A 170 6.79 -10.63 9.55
N VAL A 171 6.94 -11.92 9.87
CA VAL A 171 6.30 -12.50 11.07
C VAL A 171 6.73 -11.78 12.34
N ASP A 172 8.01 -11.48 12.49
CA ASP A 172 8.54 -10.75 13.64
C ASP A 172 7.93 -9.34 13.74
N GLN A 173 7.77 -8.62 12.62
CA GLN A 173 7.13 -7.30 12.59
C GLN A 173 5.66 -7.35 13.01
N LEU A 174 4.89 -8.35 12.56
CA LEU A 174 3.48 -8.50 12.97
C LEU A 174 3.35 -8.84 14.47
N ILE A 175 4.19 -9.75 14.98
CA ILE A 175 4.26 -10.06 16.41
C ILE A 175 4.70 -8.84 17.22
N TRP A 176 5.68 -8.08 16.74
CA TRP A 176 6.17 -6.88 17.41
C TRP A 176 5.09 -5.80 17.48
N ALA A 177 4.38 -5.53 16.38
CA ALA A 177 3.27 -4.59 16.36
C ALA A 177 2.20 -4.97 17.41
N PHE A 178 1.83 -6.26 17.45
CA PHE A 178 0.84 -6.78 18.41
C PHE A 178 1.32 -6.74 19.87
N ASP A 179 2.53 -7.22 20.15
CA ASP A 179 3.07 -7.27 21.51
C ASP A 179 3.23 -5.86 22.09
N ASN A 180 3.67 -4.88 21.28
CA ASN A 180 3.75 -3.47 21.71
C ASN A 180 2.37 -2.87 21.92
N TYR A 181 1.40 -3.18 21.06
CA TYR A 181 0.01 -2.76 21.26
C TYR A 181 -0.55 -3.27 22.60
N GLY A 182 -0.40 -4.57 22.87
CA GLY A 182 -0.83 -5.18 24.14
C GLY A 182 -0.07 -4.66 25.37
N ALA A 183 1.16 -4.19 25.18
CA ALA A 183 1.95 -3.50 26.20
C ALA A 183 1.62 -2.00 26.34
N ALA A 184 0.68 -1.47 25.56
CA ALA A 184 0.35 -0.05 25.44
C ALA A 184 1.53 0.86 25.01
N ASP A 185 2.51 0.30 24.31
CA ASP A 185 3.57 1.04 23.59
C ASP A 185 3.08 1.30 22.16
N TYR A 186 2.06 2.17 22.04
CA TYR A 186 1.33 2.38 20.81
C TYR A 186 2.17 3.01 19.69
N ASP A 187 3.13 3.86 20.05
CA ASP A 187 4.07 4.46 19.07
C ASP A 187 4.82 3.36 18.31
N LYS A 188 5.44 2.42 19.04
CA LYS A 188 6.13 1.28 18.41
C LYS A 188 5.19 0.31 17.70
N ALA A 189 3.98 0.13 18.22
CA ALA A 189 2.99 -0.72 17.58
C ALA A 189 2.68 -0.22 16.16
N TYR A 190 2.47 1.09 16.01
CA TYR A 190 2.12 1.69 14.73
C TYR A 190 3.30 1.99 13.82
N GLU A 191 4.50 2.26 14.37
CA GLU A 191 5.74 2.23 13.59
C GLU A 191 5.93 0.85 12.94
N SER A 192 5.79 -0.23 13.71
CA SER A 192 5.90 -1.61 13.21
C SER A 192 4.78 -2.00 12.25
N LEU A 193 3.57 -1.45 12.42
CA LEU A 193 2.47 -1.60 11.45
C LEU A 193 2.90 -1.03 10.09
N LYS A 194 3.32 0.24 10.06
CA LYS A 194 3.78 0.92 8.85
C LYS A 194 4.96 0.18 8.20
N GLU A 195 5.95 -0.23 8.98
CA GLU A 195 7.11 -0.99 8.49
C GLU A 195 6.71 -2.35 7.92
N SER A 196 5.73 -3.04 8.51
CA SER A 196 5.28 -4.34 8.01
C SER A 196 4.53 -4.21 6.68
N MET A 197 3.72 -3.17 6.50
CA MET A 197 3.10 -2.84 5.20
C MET A 197 4.16 -2.55 4.15
N HIS A 198 5.14 -1.70 4.48
CA HIS A 198 6.22 -1.33 3.57
C HIS A 198 7.07 -2.54 3.15
N HIS A 199 7.40 -3.44 4.08
CA HIS A 199 8.16 -4.65 3.79
C HIS A 199 7.50 -5.53 2.71
N MET A 200 6.17 -5.52 2.62
CA MET A 200 5.45 -6.33 1.63
C MET A 200 5.62 -5.85 0.19
N PHE A 201 6.00 -4.59 -0.05
CA PHE A 201 6.40 -4.10 -1.37
C PHE A 201 7.69 -4.78 -1.86
N GLY A 202 8.65 -5.01 -0.96
CA GLY A 202 9.84 -5.81 -1.28
C GLY A 202 9.49 -7.25 -1.68
N THR A 203 8.54 -7.85 -0.98
CA THR A 203 8.00 -9.19 -1.30
C THR A 203 7.32 -9.19 -2.68
N GLY A 204 6.46 -8.21 -2.97
CA GLY A 204 5.77 -8.07 -4.25
C GLY A 204 6.74 -7.83 -5.41
N LYS A 205 7.77 -7.01 -5.23
CA LYS A 205 8.89 -6.85 -6.18
C LYS A 205 9.61 -8.17 -6.46
N GLY A 206 9.91 -8.97 -5.43
CA GLY A 206 10.58 -10.26 -5.60
C GLY A 206 9.74 -11.28 -6.34
N LEU A 207 8.46 -11.43 -5.97
CA LEU A 207 7.53 -12.36 -6.61
C LEU A 207 7.25 -11.97 -8.06
N SER A 208 6.96 -10.69 -8.32
CA SER A 208 6.74 -10.19 -9.68
C SER A 208 7.98 -10.37 -10.56
N TRP A 209 9.18 -10.13 -10.03
CA TRP A 209 10.43 -10.38 -10.76
C TRP A 209 10.58 -11.86 -11.14
N ALA A 210 10.37 -12.77 -10.18
CA ALA A 210 10.49 -14.20 -10.45
C ALA A 210 9.48 -14.69 -11.49
N ILE A 211 8.24 -14.18 -11.45
CA ILE A 211 7.17 -14.49 -12.42
C ILE A 211 7.53 -13.96 -13.81
N THR A 212 7.96 -12.70 -13.91
CA THR A 212 8.31 -12.09 -15.20
C THR A 212 9.56 -12.72 -15.82
N ASP A 213 10.53 -13.13 -15.01
CA ASP A 213 11.71 -13.88 -15.49
C ASP A 213 11.38 -15.33 -15.89
N GLN A 214 10.37 -15.95 -15.26
CA GLN A 214 9.85 -17.27 -15.69
C GLN A 214 9.10 -17.21 -17.02
N PHE A 215 8.32 -16.16 -17.24
CA PHE A 215 7.41 -16.04 -18.36
C PHE A 215 7.60 -14.74 -19.15
N PRO A 216 8.82 -14.43 -19.64
CA PRO A 216 9.14 -13.11 -20.18
C PRO A 216 8.25 -12.72 -21.37
N GLU A 217 7.89 -13.68 -22.23
CA GLU A 217 6.98 -13.43 -23.36
C GLU A 217 5.56 -13.02 -22.94
N LYS A 218 5.08 -13.47 -21.78
CA LYS A 218 3.76 -13.09 -21.26
C LYS A 218 3.70 -11.63 -20.81
N PHE A 219 4.86 -11.05 -20.49
CA PHE A 219 5.03 -9.68 -20.00
C PHE A 219 5.79 -8.81 -21.00
N ASP A 220 5.74 -9.15 -22.28
CA ASP A 220 6.34 -8.40 -23.39
C ASP A 220 7.86 -8.16 -23.23
N ASN A 221 8.54 -9.02 -22.46
CA ASN A 221 9.95 -8.89 -22.06
C ASN A 221 10.25 -7.57 -21.34
N LEU A 222 9.29 -7.02 -20.59
CA LEU A 222 9.45 -5.82 -19.78
C LEU A 222 9.88 -6.18 -18.35
N SER A 223 10.68 -5.30 -17.74
CA SER A 223 11.17 -5.46 -16.37
C SER A 223 10.19 -4.89 -15.35
N VAL A 224 10.05 -5.58 -14.22
CA VAL A 224 9.38 -5.06 -13.01
C VAL A 224 10.28 -4.11 -12.22
N ASP A 225 11.58 -4.13 -12.49
CA ASP A 225 12.62 -3.38 -11.79
C ASP A 225 13.14 -2.28 -12.72
N THR A 226 12.48 -1.13 -12.69
CA THR A 226 12.89 0.09 -13.40
C THR A 226 12.71 1.27 -12.46
N LYS A 227 13.44 2.37 -12.69
CA LYS A 227 13.28 3.59 -11.88
C LYS A 227 11.83 4.12 -11.88
N ALA A 228 11.12 3.99 -13.00
CA ALA A 228 9.73 4.40 -13.11
C ALA A 228 8.81 3.48 -12.29
N ALA A 229 9.06 2.18 -12.30
CA ALA A 229 8.36 1.22 -11.44
C ALA A 229 8.64 1.47 -9.95
N ASP A 230 9.88 1.77 -9.58
CA ASP A 230 10.26 2.09 -8.19
C ASP A 230 9.62 3.40 -7.71
N LEU A 231 9.51 4.41 -8.57
CA LEU A 231 8.78 5.64 -8.26
C LEU A 231 7.29 5.35 -8.01
N ARG A 232 6.65 4.58 -8.92
CA ARG A 232 5.25 4.18 -8.77
C ARG A 232 5.03 3.41 -7.48
N GLU A 233 5.90 2.44 -7.18
CA GLU A 233 5.85 1.67 -5.93
C GLU A 233 5.93 2.58 -4.70
N SER A 234 6.89 3.50 -4.68
CA SER A 234 7.08 4.42 -3.55
C SER A 234 5.83 5.27 -3.32
N LEU A 235 5.24 5.82 -4.39
CA LEU A 235 4.00 6.60 -4.28
C LEU A 235 2.80 5.73 -3.88
N ASN A 236 2.69 4.52 -4.41
CA ASN A 236 1.65 3.58 -4.00
C ASN A 236 1.73 3.28 -2.50
N ASN A 237 2.93 2.98 -1.99
CA ASN A 237 3.17 2.74 -0.57
C ASN A 237 2.73 3.91 0.30
N GLU A 238 3.21 5.11 -0.01
CA GLU A 238 2.91 6.27 0.83
C GLU A 238 1.42 6.63 0.80
N PHE A 239 0.78 6.56 -0.38
CA PHE A 239 -0.63 6.91 -0.52
C PHE A 239 -1.58 5.86 0.09
N SER A 240 -1.33 4.56 -0.14
CA SER A 240 -2.18 3.51 0.45
C SER A 240 -2.01 3.43 1.97
N THR A 241 -0.79 3.64 2.46
CA THR A 241 -0.51 3.78 3.89
C THR A 241 -1.22 4.98 4.49
N HIS A 242 -1.22 6.14 3.80
CA HIS A 242 -1.97 7.32 4.24
C HIS A 242 -3.46 7.00 4.45
N ALA A 243 -4.09 6.36 3.46
CA ALA A 243 -5.51 6.00 3.52
C ALA A 243 -5.80 5.07 4.72
N ALA A 244 -5.01 4.01 4.88
CA ALA A 244 -5.15 3.07 6.00
C ALA A 244 -5.00 3.76 7.37
N LEU A 245 -3.96 4.59 7.53
CA LEU A 245 -3.70 5.29 8.79
C LEU A 245 -4.73 6.40 9.08
N ALA A 246 -5.26 7.06 8.05
CA ALA A 246 -6.33 8.04 8.19
C ALA A 246 -7.62 7.39 8.71
N ILE A 247 -8.02 6.27 8.09
CA ILE A 247 -9.19 5.49 8.56
C ILE A 247 -8.98 5.03 10.01
N LEU A 248 -7.81 4.46 10.31
CA LEU A 248 -7.48 4.02 11.66
C LEU A 248 -7.58 5.18 12.67
N ALA A 249 -6.99 6.33 12.37
CA ALA A 249 -7.05 7.50 13.25
C ALA A 249 -8.49 8.02 13.44
N MET A 250 -9.31 8.01 12.39
CA MET A 250 -10.73 8.39 12.49
C MET A 250 -11.52 7.44 13.39
N GLN A 251 -11.35 6.12 13.22
CA GLN A 251 -11.97 5.09 14.07
C GLN A 251 -11.53 5.24 15.53
N LYS A 252 -10.21 5.34 15.79
CA LYS A 252 -9.69 5.57 17.14
C LYS A 252 -10.19 6.88 17.75
N GLY A 253 -10.38 7.90 16.92
CA GLY A 253 -10.90 9.20 17.32
C GLY A 253 -12.36 9.15 17.80
N ILE A 254 -13.24 8.47 17.06
CA ILE A 254 -14.65 8.34 17.47
C ILE A 254 -14.83 7.42 18.67
N ASP A 255 -14.01 6.38 18.79
CA ASP A 255 -13.99 5.47 19.94
C ASP A 255 -13.47 6.14 21.23
N GLY A 256 -12.81 7.29 21.11
CA GLY A 256 -12.06 7.89 22.21
C GLY A 256 -10.95 6.95 22.71
N ALA A 257 -10.33 6.22 21.80
CA ALA A 257 -9.38 5.16 22.13
C ALA A 257 -8.06 5.75 22.66
N LYS A 258 -7.40 5.01 23.57
CA LYS A 258 -6.20 5.47 24.29
C LYS A 258 -4.97 5.66 23.39
N ASP A 259 -5.01 5.01 22.24
CA ASP A 259 -3.99 4.97 21.20
C ASP A 259 -4.26 5.97 20.07
N PHE A 260 -5.31 6.81 20.16
CA PHE A 260 -5.61 7.83 19.15
C PHE A 260 -4.42 8.73 18.85
N ASP A 261 -3.74 9.24 19.89
CA ASP A 261 -2.59 10.15 19.70
C ASP A 261 -1.46 9.47 18.92
N ALA A 262 -1.21 8.18 19.16
CA ALA A 262 -0.19 7.40 18.44
C ALA A 262 -0.63 7.11 16.99
N ALA A 263 -1.92 6.81 16.76
CA ALA A 263 -2.46 6.62 15.42
C ALA A 263 -2.38 7.92 14.58
N ALA A 264 -2.69 9.06 15.19
CA ALA A 264 -2.53 10.38 14.56
C ALA A 264 -1.05 10.73 14.32
N ALA A 265 -0.16 10.35 15.24
CA ALA A 265 1.27 10.58 15.10
C ALA A 265 1.86 9.80 13.90
N ILE A 266 1.54 8.52 13.74
CA ILE A 266 2.06 7.73 12.61
C ILE A 266 1.51 8.24 11.26
N LEU A 267 0.26 8.71 11.22
CA LEU A 267 -0.33 9.37 10.04
C LEU A 267 0.45 10.65 9.68
N ASN A 268 0.81 11.45 10.67
CA ASN A 268 1.65 12.63 10.45
C ASN A 268 3.06 12.25 9.95
N THR A 269 3.67 11.18 10.49
CA THR A 269 4.96 10.67 9.98
C THR A 269 4.86 10.29 8.50
N ASN A 270 3.78 9.65 8.06
CA ASN A 270 3.55 9.37 6.64
C ASN A 270 3.35 10.66 5.81
N THR A 271 2.68 11.68 6.34
CA THR A 271 2.62 13.01 5.71
C THR A 271 4.00 13.65 5.55
N GLU A 272 4.89 13.50 6.53
CA GLU A 272 6.27 13.96 6.44
C GLU A 272 7.05 13.20 5.35
N ASP A 273 6.84 11.89 5.22
CA ASP A 273 7.51 11.08 4.20
C ASP A 273 7.00 11.40 2.80
N LEU A 274 5.69 11.57 2.60
CA LEU A 274 5.12 12.13 1.36
C LEU A 274 5.73 13.49 1.02
N THR A 275 5.88 14.36 2.02
CA THR A 275 6.49 15.69 1.84
C THR A 275 7.95 15.57 1.36
N LYS A 276 8.73 14.64 1.91
CA LYS A 276 10.10 14.35 1.46
C LYS A 276 10.13 13.80 0.03
N SER A 277 9.17 12.94 -0.35
CA SER A 277 9.02 12.46 -1.72
C SER A 277 8.63 13.56 -2.70
N VAL A 278 7.92 14.60 -2.26
CA VAL A 278 7.67 15.79 -3.08
C VAL A 278 8.91 16.68 -3.15
N GLU A 279 9.65 16.85 -2.05
CA GLU A 279 10.88 17.66 -2.00
C GLU A 279 11.94 17.18 -2.97
N SER A 280 12.10 15.87 -3.08
CA SER A 280 13.09 15.25 -3.96
C SER A 280 12.87 15.53 -5.45
N VAL A 281 11.62 15.81 -5.86
CA VAL A 281 11.22 16.09 -7.24
C VAL A 281 11.07 17.59 -7.48
N TYR A 282 10.36 18.28 -6.59
CA TYR A 282 9.92 19.66 -6.76
C TYR A 282 10.68 20.68 -5.89
N GLY A 283 11.63 20.22 -5.07
CA GLY A 283 12.44 21.04 -4.18
C GLY A 283 11.71 21.50 -2.92
N ALA A 284 12.47 22.08 -1.98
CA ALA A 284 11.99 22.46 -0.65
C ALA A 284 10.78 23.42 -0.65
N GLU A 285 10.71 24.35 -1.61
CA GLU A 285 9.58 25.28 -1.71
C GLU A 285 8.29 24.56 -2.18
N GLY A 286 8.42 23.63 -3.13
CA GLY A 286 7.29 22.82 -3.59
C GLY A 286 6.79 21.89 -2.48
N ALA A 287 7.71 21.26 -1.76
CA ALA A 287 7.39 20.42 -0.61
C ALA A 287 6.71 21.19 0.52
N LYS A 288 7.17 22.39 0.83
CA LYS A 288 6.54 23.24 1.83
C LYS A 288 5.09 23.59 1.45
N GLN A 289 4.85 23.99 0.21
CA GLN A 289 3.49 24.29 -0.26
C GLN A 289 2.61 23.04 -0.27
N PHE A 290 3.15 21.90 -0.70
CA PHE A 290 2.46 20.62 -0.61
C PHE A 290 2.07 20.29 0.82
N ASN A 291 3.01 20.37 1.77
CA ASN A 291 2.76 20.06 3.17
C ASN A 291 1.71 20.98 3.81
N GLU A 292 1.75 22.27 3.51
CA GLU A 292 0.75 23.24 4.00
C GLU A 292 -0.67 22.90 3.50
N ILE A 293 -0.83 22.54 2.22
CA ILE A 293 -2.13 22.16 1.66
C ILE A 293 -2.54 20.77 2.17
N TRP A 294 -1.66 19.79 2.06
CA TRP A 294 -1.91 18.41 2.45
C TRP A 294 -2.30 18.30 3.92
N SER A 295 -1.54 18.87 4.86
CA SER A 295 -1.83 18.70 6.29
C SER A 295 -3.20 19.26 6.70
N SER A 296 -3.78 20.19 5.93
CA SER A 296 -5.10 20.77 6.24
C SER A 296 -6.24 19.75 6.18
N HIS A 297 -6.21 18.80 5.23
CA HIS A 297 -7.33 17.86 5.04
C HIS A 297 -7.47 16.88 6.20
N ILE A 298 -6.36 16.48 6.83
CA ILE A 298 -6.37 15.65 8.04
C ILE A 298 -7.15 16.38 9.14
N GLY A 299 -6.91 17.68 9.31
CA GLY A 299 -7.65 18.52 10.25
C GLY A 299 -9.16 18.54 9.97
N TYR A 300 -9.57 18.61 8.70
CA TYR A 300 -10.99 18.61 8.34
C TYR A 300 -11.67 17.26 8.60
N PHE A 301 -10.98 16.13 8.40
CA PHE A 301 -11.49 14.83 8.84
C PHE A 301 -11.62 14.76 10.36
N VAL A 302 -10.65 15.26 11.12
CA VAL A 302 -10.74 15.34 12.59
C VAL A 302 -11.94 16.20 13.02
N ASP A 303 -12.17 17.34 12.36
CA ASP A 303 -13.33 18.20 12.62
C ASP A 303 -14.65 17.45 12.35
N TYR A 304 -14.72 16.65 11.28
CA TYR A 304 -15.88 15.80 10.98
C TYR A 304 -16.11 14.76 12.08
N VAL A 305 -15.07 14.03 12.50
CA VAL A 305 -15.15 13.04 13.59
C VAL A 305 -15.64 13.69 14.89
N GLN A 306 -15.06 14.84 15.26
CA GLN A 306 -15.47 15.57 16.47
C GLN A 306 -16.91 16.10 16.39
N ALA A 307 -17.36 16.52 15.21
CA ALA A 307 -18.72 16.97 14.99
C ALA A 307 -19.70 15.79 15.11
N THR A 308 -19.37 14.63 14.53
CA THR A 308 -20.12 13.39 14.68
C THR A 308 -20.25 12.98 16.15
N ALA A 309 -19.15 12.97 16.90
CA ALA A 309 -19.16 12.65 18.33
C ALA A 309 -20.05 13.58 19.18
N LYS A 310 -20.29 14.81 18.71
CA LYS A 310 -21.13 15.83 19.37
C LYS A 310 -22.56 15.90 18.83
N GLU A 311 -22.91 15.04 17.86
CA GLU A 311 -24.16 15.13 17.10
C GLU A 311 -24.34 16.52 16.44
N ASP A 312 -23.25 17.19 16.09
CA ASP A 312 -23.23 18.55 15.53
C ASP A 312 -23.30 18.52 14.00
N LYS A 313 -24.52 18.51 13.47
CA LYS A 313 -24.74 18.49 12.02
C LYS A 313 -24.14 19.71 11.31
N ALA A 314 -24.15 20.89 11.94
CA ALA A 314 -23.57 22.09 11.35
C ALA A 314 -22.03 22.00 11.29
N GLY A 315 -21.42 21.38 12.31
CA GLY A 315 -19.99 21.05 12.31
C GLY A 315 -19.61 20.07 11.20
N GLN A 316 -20.39 19.01 11.00
CA GLN A 316 -20.18 18.06 9.90
C GLN A 316 -20.27 18.75 8.53
N ASP A 317 -21.33 19.55 8.31
CA ASP A 317 -21.53 20.26 7.04
C ASP A 317 -20.40 21.28 6.78
N LYS A 318 -19.85 21.88 7.84
CA LYS A 318 -18.67 22.75 7.74
C LYS A 318 -17.42 21.97 7.35
N ALA A 319 -17.14 20.83 7.99
CA ALA A 319 -15.98 20.00 7.66
C ALA A 319 -16.03 19.50 6.21
N MET A 320 -17.23 19.11 5.74
CA MET A 320 -17.46 18.76 4.32
C MET A 320 -17.14 19.90 3.37
N ALA A 321 -17.60 21.12 3.69
CA ALA A 321 -17.32 22.29 2.86
C ALA A 321 -15.81 22.64 2.83
N ASP A 322 -15.10 22.44 3.94
CA ASP A 322 -13.65 22.65 4.03
C ASP A 322 -12.89 21.56 3.22
N LEU A 323 -13.31 20.29 3.26
CA LEU A 323 -12.79 19.22 2.41
C LEU A 323 -13.00 19.50 0.91
N ASP A 324 -14.18 20.01 0.54
CA ASP A 324 -14.47 20.43 -0.84
C ASP A 324 -13.55 21.56 -1.30
N ALA A 325 -13.28 22.54 -0.43
CA ALA A 325 -12.35 23.63 -0.73
C ALA A 325 -10.90 23.15 -0.83
N TYR A 326 -10.49 22.24 0.06
CA TYR A 326 -9.19 21.57 0.01
C TYR A 326 -8.98 20.88 -1.34
N ARG A 327 -9.96 20.08 -1.76
CA ARG A 327 -9.93 19.31 -3.00
C ARG A 327 -9.62 20.18 -4.22
N VAL A 328 -10.33 21.30 -4.36
CA VAL A 328 -10.10 22.29 -5.43
C VAL A 328 -8.69 22.89 -5.35
N THR A 329 -8.23 23.20 -4.13
CA THR A 329 -6.90 23.80 -3.90
C THR A 329 -5.77 22.82 -4.23
N GLN A 330 -5.87 21.58 -3.75
CA GLN A 330 -4.91 20.51 -4.00
C GLN A 330 -4.84 20.13 -5.47
N ALA A 331 -5.99 20.04 -6.14
CA ALA A 331 -6.05 19.77 -7.58
C ALA A 331 -5.38 20.87 -8.42
N ALA A 332 -5.67 22.14 -8.12
CA ALA A 332 -5.03 23.27 -8.81
C ALA A 332 -3.51 23.32 -8.58
N PHE A 333 -3.05 22.96 -7.37
CA PHE A 333 -1.63 22.85 -7.03
C PHE A 333 -0.95 21.77 -7.88
N LEU A 334 -1.51 20.55 -7.92
CA LEU A 334 -0.93 19.42 -8.66
C LEU A 334 -0.98 19.63 -10.18
N ASP A 335 -2.04 20.24 -10.72
CA ASP A 335 -2.11 20.64 -12.13
C ASP A 335 -0.95 21.59 -12.46
N THR A 336 -0.77 22.63 -11.65
CA THR A 336 0.33 23.59 -11.84
C THR A 336 1.70 22.93 -11.71
N ALA A 337 1.90 22.11 -10.68
CA ALA A 337 3.19 21.46 -10.40
C ALA A 337 3.60 20.47 -11.51
N THR A 338 2.63 19.75 -12.07
CA THR A 338 2.85 18.79 -13.16
C THR A 338 2.80 19.43 -14.56
N GLU A 339 2.70 20.77 -14.63
CA GLU A 339 2.56 21.55 -15.87
C GLU A 339 1.35 21.13 -16.71
N GLY A 340 0.27 20.75 -16.04
CA GLY A 340 -0.99 20.33 -16.63
C GLY A 340 -0.99 18.91 -17.18
N ARG A 341 -0.07 18.05 -16.75
CA ARG A 341 -0.12 16.60 -17.04
C ARG A 341 -1.22 15.91 -16.25
N LEU A 342 -1.45 16.34 -15.01
CA LEU A 342 -2.64 16.01 -14.25
C LEU A 342 -3.60 17.19 -14.34
N LYS A 343 -4.79 17.02 -14.93
CA LYS A 343 -5.75 18.12 -15.03
C LYS A 343 -6.44 18.33 -13.69
N ALA A 344 -6.65 19.60 -13.33
CA ALA A 344 -7.35 19.93 -12.09
C ALA A 344 -8.74 19.27 -12.02
N ALA A 345 -9.49 19.19 -13.12
CA ALA A 345 -10.82 18.56 -13.13
C ALA A 345 -10.76 17.06 -12.78
N ASP A 346 -9.80 16.32 -13.35
CA ASP A 346 -9.65 14.88 -13.11
C ASP A 346 -9.16 14.62 -11.67
N LEU A 347 -8.20 15.44 -11.20
CA LEU A 347 -7.73 15.43 -9.81
C LEU A 347 -8.85 15.74 -8.82
N GLU A 348 -9.68 16.71 -9.16
CA GLU A 348 -10.85 17.09 -8.38
C GLU A 348 -11.86 15.95 -8.25
N GLU A 349 -12.07 15.16 -9.29
CA GLU A 349 -12.97 13.99 -9.23
C GLU A 349 -12.36 12.84 -8.41
N GLY A 350 -11.09 12.51 -8.65
CA GLY A 350 -10.40 11.45 -7.90
C GLY A 350 -10.29 11.77 -6.40
N LEU A 351 -9.94 13.00 -6.05
CA LEU A 351 -9.91 13.44 -4.65
C LEU A 351 -11.31 13.42 -4.02
N LYS A 352 -12.37 13.73 -4.78
CA LYS A 352 -13.75 13.61 -4.28
C LYS A 352 -14.06 12.15 -3.94
N MET A 353 -13.77 11.24 -4.87
CA MET A 353 -13.98 9.80 -4.64
C MET A 353 -13.23 9.31 -3.40
N HIS A 354 -11.97 9.71 -3.22
CA HIS A 354 -11.20 9.33 -2.04
C HIS A 354 -11.79 9.89 -0.74
N VAL A 355 -12.18 11.16 -0.72
CA VAL A 355 -12.85 11.77 0.44
C VAL A 355 -14.16 11.05 0.75
N ASP A 356 -14.97 10.77 -0.26
CA ASP A 356 -16.24 10.04 -0.11
C ASP A 356 -15.99 8.64 0.47
N GLN A 357 -14.98 7.90 0.01
CA GLN A 357 -14.63 6.57 0.54
C GLN A 357 -14.20 6.61 2.02
N LEU A 358 -13.38 7.59 2.42
CA LEU A 358 -12.97 7.76 3.82
C LEU A 358 -14.18 8.07 4.72
N LEU A 359 -15.11 8.92 4.26
CA LEU A 359 -16.32 9.24 5.00
C LEU A 359 -17.30 8.07 5.03
N MET A 360 -17.48 7.34 3.92
CA MET A 360 -18.32 6.12 3.89
C MET A 360 -17.77 5.06 4.84
N THR A 361 -16.45 4.85 4.87
CA THR A 361 -15.80 3.96 5.84
C THR A 361 -16.10 4.39 7.27
N PHE A 362 -15.95 5.69 7.56
CA PHE A 362 -16.18 6.22 8.91
C PHE A 362 -17.66 6.15 9.31
N ASP A 363 -18.58 6.57 8.44
CA ASP A 363 -20.01 6.61 8.72
C ASP A 363 -20.55 5.17 8.89
N SER A 364 -20.14 4.22 8.03
CA SER A 364 -20.50 2.80 8.20
C SER A 364 -19.95 2.20 9.49
N TYR A 365 -18.75 2.61 9.92
CA TYR A 365 -18.18 2.20 11.20
C TYR A 365 -19.01 2.70 12.39
N VAL A 366 -19.41 3.99 12.35
CA VAL A 366 -20.26 4.61 13.37
C VAL A 366 -21.66 3.99 13.42
N ASP A 367 -22.18 3.58 12.26
CA ASP A 367 -23.46 2.89 12.13
C ASP A 367 -23.38 1.39 12.51
N GLU A 368 -22.20 0.90 12.93
CA GLU A 368 -21.90 -0.50 13.24
C GLU A 368 -22.10 -1.46 12.05
N ASP A 369 -22.12 -0.94 10.82
CA ASP A 369 -22.09 -1.73 9.59
C ASP A 369 -20.64 -2.08 9.25
N TYR A 370 -20.09 -3.03 10.02
CA TYR A 370 -18.68 -3.40 9.92
C TYR A 370 -18.35 -4.13 8.62
N GLU A 371 -19.28 -4.88 8.02
CA GLU A 371 -19.06 -5.49 6.70
C GLU A 371 -18.83 -4.39 5.66
N ALA A 372 -19.72 -3.40 5.58
CA ALA A 372 -19.52 -2.25 4.70
C ALA A 372 -18.28 -1.44 5.06
N THR A 373 -17.92 -1.33 6.35
CA THR A 373 -16.70 -0.64 6.77
C THR A 373 -15.46 -1.26 6.14
N TYR A 374 -15.31 -2.58 6.22
CA TYR A 374 -14.11 -3.26 5.73
C TYR A 374 -14.08 -3.39 4.20
N ASP A 375 -15.23 -3.49 3.54
CA ASP A 375 -15.35 -3.35 2.09
C ASP A 375 -14.84 -1.95 1.64
N ASN A 376 -15.30 -0.89 2.30
CA ASN A 376 -14.88 0.48 2.01
C ASN A 376 -13.38 0.71 2.32
N ILE A 377 -12.82 0.08 3.37
CA ILE A 377 -11.38 0.10 3.64
C ILE A 377 -10.61 -0.46 2.46
N HIS A 378 -11.01 -1.61 1.94
CA HIS A 378 -10.36 -2.26 0.81
C HIS A 378 -10.43 -1.42 -0.46
N GLU A 379 -11.60 -0.84 -0.75
CA GLU A 379 -11.78 0.06 -1.89
C GLU A 379 -10.93 1.34 -1.76
N ALA A 380 -10.92 1.96 -0.58
CA ALA A 380 -10.13 3.16 -0.30
C ALA A 380 -8.63 2.88 -0.43
N TYR A 381 -8.16 1.75 0.10
CA TYR A 381 -6.76 1.32 0.02
C TYR A 381 -6.33 1.09 -1.43
N SER A 382 -7.13 0.33 -2.18
CA SER A 382 -6.88 0.00 -3.59
C SER A 382 -6.92 1.23 -4.49
N HIS A 383 -7.83 2.18 -4.25
CA HIS A 383 -7.93 3.41 -5.03
C HIS A 383 -6.62 4.21 -5.02
N MET A 384 -5.86 4.20 -3.91
CA MET A 384 -4.60 4.93 -3.81
C MET A 384 -3.49 4.43 -4.75
N PHE A 385 -3.56 3.17 -5.21
CA PHE A 385 -2.65 2.68 -6.26
C PHE A 385 -2.91 3.35 -7.62
N GLY A 386 -4.16 3.75 -7.90
CA GLY A 386 -4.51 4.57 -9.05
C GLY A 386 -3.88 5.96 -8.98
N VAL A 387 -3.95 6.59 -7.81
CA VAL A 387 -3.33 7.90 -7.55
C VAL A 387 -1.81 7.84 -7.73
N GLY A 388 -1.15 6.83 -7.16
CA GLY A 388 0.28 6.62 -7.34
C GLY A 388 0.66 6.38 -8.80
N THR A 389 -0.16 5.65 -9.56
CA THR A 389 0.02 5.45 -11.01
C THR A 389 -0.08 6.76 -11.79
N ALA A 390 -1.10 7.58 -11.52
CA ALA A 390 -1.30 8.86 -12.21
C ALA A 390 -0.15 9.83 -11.92
N LEU A 391 0.22 10.00 -10.64
CA LEU A 391 1.27 10.94 -10.24
C LEU A 391 2.66 10.50 -10.71
N SER A 392 3.01 9.21 -10.57
CA SER A 392 4.27 8.70 -11.12
C SER A 392 4.33 8.87 -12.64
N GLY A 393 3.23 8.62 -13.36
CA GLY A 393 3.14 8.83 -14.80
C GLY A 393 3.39 10.28 -15.20
N ALA A 394 2.79 11.24 -14.49
CA ALA A 394 3.00 12.66 -14.72
C ALA A 394 4.46 13.08 -14.44
N ILE A 395 5.07 12.59 -13.37
CA ILE A 395 6.47 12.88 -13.02
C ILE A 395 7.42 12.30 -14.08
N VAL A 396 7.20 11.05 -14.51
CA VAL A 396 8.03 10.41 -15.53
C VAL A 396 7.91 11.12 -16.87
N ASP A 397 6.72 11.58 -17.26
CA ASP A 397 6.52 12.38 -18.47
C ASP A 397 7.10 13.81 -18.34
N GLN A 398 7.18 14.36 -17.12
CA GLN A 398 7.84 15.64 -16.86
C GLN A 398 9.37 15.53 -16.92
N PHE A 399 9.94 14.41 -16.48
CA PHE A 399 11.38 14.21 -16.37
C PHE A 399 11.88 12.92 -17.03
N PRO A 400 11.62 12.69 -18.34
CA PRO A 400 11.88 11.40 -19.00
C PRO A 400 13.35 10.96 -18.93
N ASP A 401 14.30 11.90 -18.99
CA ASP A 401 15.73 11.62 -18.92
C ASP A 401 16.17 10.99 -17.58
N GLN A 402 15.44 11.26 -16.49
CA GLN A 402 15.74 10.71 -15.17
C GLN A 402 15.33 9.24 -15.04
N PHE A 403 14.35 8.82 -15.83
CA PHE A 403 13.73 7.50 -15.79
C PHE A 403 14.06 6.60 -16.98
N ALA A 404 14.84 7.10 -17.95
CA ALA A 404 15.42 6.31 -19.03
C ALA A 404 16.45 5.31 -18.48
N SER A 405 16.00 4.16 -17.97
CA SER A 405 16.88 3.08 -17.48
C SER A 405 16.71 1.82 -18.32
N ALA A 406 17.84 1.16 -18.60
CA ALA A 406 17.86 -0.16 -19.20
C ALA A 406 17.42 -1.23 -18.17
N MET A 407 16.88 -2.34 -18.65
CA MET A 407 16.51 -3.47 -17.79
C MET A 407 17.72 -3.98 -16.99
N PRO A 408 17.65 -4.05 -15.65
CA PRO A 408 18.65 -4.72 -14.84
C PRO A 408 18.76 -6.19 -15.25
N ALA A 409 19.97 -6.73 -15.32
CA ALA A 409 20.20 -8.14 -15.68
C ALA A 409 20.15 -9.08 -14.46
N ASP A 410 20.25 -8.52 -13.25
CA ASP A 410 20.32 -9.25 -11.99
C ASP A 410 19.00 -9.12 -11.20
N MET A 411 18.81 -10.04 -10.26
CA MET A 411 17.69 -10.01 -9.31
C MET A 411 17.67 -8.70 -8.51
N PRO A 412 16.50 -8.05 -8.35
CA PRO A 412 16.37 -6.87 -7.51
C PRO A 412 16.68 -7.19 -6.04
N LYS A 413 17.16 -6.19 -5.30
CA LYS A 413 17.23 -6.27 -3.84
C LYS A 413 15.82 -6.10 -3.28
N THR A 414 15.27 -7.13 -2.65
CA THR A 414 13.84 -7.22 -2.32
C THR A 414 13.56 -7.36 -0.82
N GLY A 415 14.57 -7.30 0.05
CA GLY A 415 14.39 -7.55 1.49
C GLY A 415 14.15 -9.02 1.85
N MET A 416 13.96 -9.90 0.87
CA MET A 416 13.89 -11.36 1.04
C MET A 416 15.29 -11.95 1.22
N GLY A 417 16.06 -11.55 2.25
CA GLY A 417 17.41 -12.10 2.54
C GLY A 417 18.59 -11.56 1.73
N GLY A 418 18.33 -10.71 0.73
CA GLY A 418 19.35 -9.78 0.23
C GLY A 418 19.45 -8.61 1.22
N MET A 419 20.63 -8.38 1.81
CA MET A 419 20.89 -7.27 2.71
C MET A 419 20.19 -6.01 2.17
N SER A 420 19.08 -5.62 2.81
CA SER A 420 18.58 -4.28 2.63
C SER A 420 19.75 -3.42 3.10
N GLN A 421 20.45 -2.79 2.15
CA GLN A 421 20.82 -1.45 2.50
C GLN A 421 19.49 -0.84 2.93
N GLU A 422 19.48 -0.10 4.02
CA GLU A 422 18.70 1.11 3.95
C GLU A 422 19.10 1.73 2.62
N THR A 423 18.31 1.48 1.57
CA THR A 423 18.00 2.55 0.64
C THR A 423 17.36 3.57 1.56
N ASP A 424 18.25 4.28 2.27
CA ASP A 424 18.06 5.62 2.73
C ASP A 424 17.41 6.24 1.50
N TYR A 425 16.09 6.40 1.52
CA TYR A 425 15.33 6.81 0.34
C TYR A 425 15.93 8.13 -0.18
N THR A 426 16.56 8.87 0.73
CA THR A 426 17.60 9.87 0.53
C THR A 426 18.54 9.57 -0.64
N VAL A 427 19.13 8.40 -0.86
CA VAL A 427 20.05 8.13 -1.99
C VAL A 427 19.35 8.06 -3.35
N LEU A 428 18.17 7.45 -3.44
CA LEU A 428 17.37 7.42 -4.67
C LEU A 428 16.87 8.84 -5.01
N TRP A 429 16.47 9.59 -3.99
CA TRP A 429 15.96 10.96 -4.09
C TRP A 429 17.05 12.06 -4.17
N VAL A 430 18.26 11.82 -3.64
CA VAL A 430 19.43 12.74 -3.71
C VAL A 430 19.99 12.76 -5.12
N THR A 431 19.89 11.66 -5.87
CA THR A 431 20.29 11.66 -7.28
C THR A 431 19.36 12.50 -8.17
N LEU A 432 18.08 12.69 -7.77
CA LEU A 432 17.09 13.52 -8.47
C LEU A 432 17.21 15.02 -8.13
N SER A 433 17.57 15.35 -6.89
CA SER A 433 17.63 16.74 -6.39
C SER A 433 18.85 17.55 -6.87
N MET A 434 19.88 16.92 -7.44
CA MET A 434 21.12 17.61 -7.86
C MET A 434 21.02 18.50 -9.13
N ILE A 435 19.83 18.69 -9.74
CA ILE A 435 19.70 19.47 -11.01
C ILE A 435 18.64 20.61 -10.97
N PHE A 436 17.88 20.83 -9.88
CA PHE A 436 16.81 21.83 -9.86
C PHE A 436 17.17 23.21 -9.28
N ILE A 437 18.20 23.87 -9.85
CA ILE A 437 18.45 25.31 -9.55
C ILE A 437 17.82 26.25 -10.61
N ALA A 438 17.32 25.75 -11.76
CA ALA A 438 16.90 26.63 -12.86
C ALA A 438 15.37 26.88 -13.00
N GLY A 439 14.50 26.05 -12.42
CA GLY A 439 13.05 26.06 -12.73
C GLY A 439 12.21 27.11 -11.97
N THR A 440 12.59 27.48 -10.75
CA THR A 440 11.79 28.37 -9.87
C THR A 440 11.77 29.83 -10.33
N SER A 441 12.68 30.23 -11.22
CA SER A 441 12.73 31.61 -11.74
C SER A 441 11.60 31.94 -12.73
N LEU A 442 11.00 30.93 -13.39
CA LEU A 442 9.98 31.15 -14.44
C LEU A 442 8.56 31.36 -13.89
N VAL A 443 8.23 30.77 -12.74
CA VAL A 443 6.92 30.93 -12.08
C VAL A 443 6.73 32.36 -11.56
N LEU A 444 7.80 33.00 -11.07
CA LEU A 444 7.77 34.39 -10.61
C LEU A 444 7.66 35.40 -11.77
N ILE A 445 8.17 35.07 -12.95
CA ILE A 445 8.09 35.95 -14.12
C ILE A 445 6.66 35.98 -14.67
N ARG A 446 5.93 34.85 -14.73
CA ARG A 446 4.55 34.83 -15.23
C ARG A 446 3.56 35.62 -14.35
N ARG A 447 3.72 35.60 -13.02
CA ARG A 447 2.87 36.41 -12.12
C ARG A 447 3.10 37.92 -12.26
N LYS A 448 4.32 38.35 -12.59
CA LYS A 448 4.62 39.78 -12.79
C LYS A 448 4.05 40.33 -14.10
N THR A 449 4.02 39.54 -15.17
CA THR A 449 3.53 39.99 -16.47
C THR A 449 2.00 40.07 -16.52
N ALA A 450 1.29 39.21 -15.78
CA ALA A 450 -0.17 39.22 -15.69
C ALA A 450 -0.73 40.37 -14.80
N ALA A 451 0.09 40.95 -13.93
CA ALA A 451 -0.29 42.10 -13.11
C ALA A 451 0.02 43.46 -13.77
N GLN A 452 0.56 43.46 -15.00
CA GLN A 452 0.92 44.66 -15.77
C GLN A 452 0.26 44.76 -17.16
N GLN A 453 -0.78 43.96 -17.41
CA GLN A 453 -1.74 44.14 -18.50
C GLN A 453 -3.13 44.27 -17.90
#